data_AF-A0A5M3X400-F1
#
_entry.id   AF-A0A5M3X400-F1
#
_cell.length_a   1.000
_cell.length_b   1.000
_cell.length_c   1.000
_cell.angle_alpha   90.00
_cell.angle_beta   90.00
_cell.angle_gamma   90.00
#
_symmetry.space_group_name_H-M   'P 1'
#
loop_
_entity.id
_entity.type
_entity.pdbx_description
1 polymer ?
#
loop_
_entity_poly.entity_id
_entity_poly.type
_entity_poly.pdbx_seq_one_letter_code
_entity_poly.pdbx_strand_id
1 'polypeptide(L)'
;MTAQPHEPVNVSAPVLDKNLGSIRVALTVPQDREAFDAGLRMALDEVRATLDLGKLNEFIHTWWLIAHDSMHDRAGRERMYEHAARVQELADRGQAVPRGDRTWRELLAERGVQA
;
A
#
# COMPACT_ATOMS: atom_id res chain seq x y z
N MET A 1 47.42 15.39 -14.29
CA MET A 1 46.16 14.60 -14.33
C MET A 1 45.41 14.91 -13.05
N THR A 2 44.36 15.74 -13.11
CA THR A 2 43.51 16.04 -11.95
C THR A 2 42.18 15.32 -12.14
N ALA A 3 41.94 14.29 -11.35
CA ALA A 3 40.65 13.60 -11.31
C ALA A 3 39.65 14.50 -10.57
N GLN A 4 38.61 14.96 -11.26
CA GLN A 4 37.46 15.58 -10.60
C GLN A 4 36.65 14.48 -9.88
N PRO A 5 36.22 14.71 -8.63
CA PRO A 5 35.29 13.82 -7.97
C PRO A 5 33.96 13.90 -8.72
N HIS A 6 33.46 12.76 -9.21
CA HIS A 6 32.09 12.69 -9.68
C HIS A 6 31.19 12.86 -8.45
N GLU A 7 30.50 14.00 -8.35
CA GLU A 7 29.38 14.11 -7.42
C GLU A 7 28.35 13.04 -7.81
N PRO A 8 27.90 12.20 -6.86
CA PRO A 8 26.84 11.27 -7.15
C PRO A 8 25.62 12.10 -7.53
N VAL A 9 25.12 11.89 -8.76
CA VAL A 9 23.81 12.40 -9.17
C VAL A 9 22.82 11.86 -8.17
N ASN A 10 22.42 12.72 -7.23
CA ASN A 10 21.33 12.44 -6.33
C ASN A 10 20.07 12.47 -7.19
N VAL A 11 19.75 11.33 -7.81
CA VAL A 11 18.47 11.13 -8.49
C VAL A 11 17.44 11.17 -7.38
N SER A 12 16.99 12.38 -7.04
CA SER A 12 15.91 12.60 -6.08
C SER A 12 14.78 11.68 -6.52
N ALA A 13 14.42 10.73 -5.66
CA ALA A 13 13.30 9.84 -5.94
C ALA A 13 12.09 10.71 -6.36
N PRO A 14 11.31 10.28 -7.36
CA PRO A 14 10.18 11.06 -7.85
C PRO A 14 9.28 11.42 -6.67
N VAL A 15 9.09 12.73 -6.46
CA VAL A 15 8.25 13.24 -5.36
C VAL A 15 6.81 12.89 -5.70
N LEU A 16 6.20 12.04 -4.87
CA LEU A 16 4.80 11.67 -5.03
C LEU A 16 3.91 12.82 -4.54
N ASP A 17 3.36 13.59 -5.48
CA ASP A 17 2.37 14.60 -5.15
C ASP A 17 1.09 13.98 -4.58
N LYS A 18 0.49 14.66 -3.61
CA LYS A 18 -0.76 14.25 -2.96
C LYS A 18 -1.98 14.64 -3.80
N ASN A 19 -2.08 14.09 -5.00
CA ASN A 19 -3.23 14.23 -5.88
C ASN A 19 -3.58 12.90 -6.55
N LEU A 20 -4.83 12.75 -6.99
CA LEU A 20 -5.37 11.48 -7.53
C LEU A 20 -4.57 10.97 -8.73
N GLY A 21 -4.11 11.85 -9.62
CA GLY A 21 -3.37 11.48 -10.82
C GLY A 21 -1.99 10.91 -10.49
N SER A 22 -1.21 11.62 -9.67
CA SER A 22 0.12 11.18 -9.24
C SER A 22 0.04 9.89 -8.42
N ILE A 23 -0.94 9.79 -7.51
CA ILE A 23 -1.20 8.57 -6.74
C ILE A 23 -1.46 7.39 -7.68
N ARG A 24 -2.39 7.53 -8.63
CA ARG A 24 -2.74 6.44 -9.54
C ARG A 24 -1.56 5.92 -10.36
N VAL A 25 -0.69 6.82 -10.84
CA VAL A 25 0.52 6.45 -11.60
C VAL A 25 1.51 5.70 -10.72
N ALA A 26 1.65 6.10 -9.46
CA ALA A 26 2.59 5.52 -8.50
C ALA A 26 2.19 4.14 -7.97
N LEU A 27 0.92 3.75 -8.05
CA LEU A 27 0.50 2.38 -7.75
C LEU A 27 1.10 1.46 -8.82
N THR A 28 2.08 0.64 -8.46
CA THR A 28 2.84 -0.21 -9.40
C THR A 28 2.22 -1.59 -9.61
N VAL A 29 1.42 -2.04 -8.64
CA VAL A 29 0.75 -3.33 -8.61
C VAL A 29 -0.68 -3.20 -9.16
N PRO A 30 -1.13 -4.10 -10.07
CA PRO A 30 -2.46 -4.01 -10.69
C PRO A 30 -3.61 -3.99 -9.68
N GLN A 31 -3.53 -4.82 -8.63
CA GLN A 31 -4.55 -4.95 -7.60
C GLN A 31 -4.75 -3.63 -6.83
N ASP A 32 -3.68 -2.89 -6.54
CA ASP A 32 -3.77 -1.58 -5.91
C ASP A 32 -4.46 -0.57 -6.85
N ARG A 33 -4.15 -0.59 -8.16
CA ARG A 33 -4.79 0.30 -9.15
C ARG A 33 -6.28 0.04 -9.28
N GLU A 34 -6.68 -1.22 -9.34
CA GLU A 34 -8.08 -1.63 -9.43
C GLU A 34 -8.84 -1.25 -8.17
N ALA A 35 -8.27 -1.51 -6.99
CA ALA A 35 -8.85 -1.12 -5.71
C ALA A 35 -8.95 0.41 -5.57
N PHE A 36 -7.96 1.17 -6.05
CA PHE A 36 -8.00 2.62 -6.10
C PHE A 36 -9.15 3.12 -6.97
N ASP A 37 -9.30 2.60 -8.19
CA ASP A 37 -10.36 3.05 -9.11
C ASP A 37 -11.76 2.75 -8.57
N ALA A 38 -11.95 1.54 -8.04
CA ALA A 38 -13.20 1.14 -7.41
C ALA A 38 -13.51 2.01 -6.19
N GLY A 39 -12.52 2.22 -5.31
CA GLY A 39 -12.67 3.04 -4.12
C GLY A 39 -12.91 4.51 -4.43
N LEU A 40 -12.26 5.07 -5.46
CA LEU A 40 -12.45 6.46 -5.87
C LEU A 40 -13.88 6.68 -6.36
N ARG A 41 -14.42 5.74 -7.15
CA ARG A 41 -15.83 5.80 -7.58
C ARG A 41 -16.77 5.81 -6.37
N MET A 42 -16.57 4.91 -5.41
CA MET A 42 -17.38 4.87 -4.18
C MET A 42 -17.28 6.17 -3.36
N ALA A 43 -16.06 6.71 -3.19
CA ALA A 43 -15.85 7.95 -2.48
C ALA A 43 -16.57 9.13 -3.17
N LEU A 44 -16.51 9.21 -4.51
CA LEU A 44 -17.20 10.25 -5.27
C LEU A 44 -18.73 10.11 -5.20
N ASP A 45 -19.25 8.88 -5.21
CA ASP A 45 -20.68 8.62 -5.01
C ASP A 45 -21.14 9.07 -3.62
N GLU A 46 -20.34 8.80 -2.58
CA GLU A 46 -20.61 9.26 -1.21
C GLU A 46 -20.55 10.79 -1.11
N VAL A 47 -19.52 11.42 -1.65
CA VAL A 47 -19.43 12.90 -1.71
C VAL A 47 -20.63 13.49 -2.42
N ARG A 48 -21.10 12.88 -3.51
CA ARG A 48 -22.29 13.37 -4.22
C ARG A 48 -23.55 13.27 -3.36
N ALA A 49 -23.66 12.24 -2.54
CA ALA A 49 -24.80 12.02 -1.66
C ALA A 49 -24.80 12.94 -0.43
N THR A 50 -23.63 13.24 0.13
CA THR A 50 -23.49 13.93 1.42
C THR A 50 -22.98 15.37 1.31
N LEU A 51 -22.37 15.72 0.18
CA LEU A 51 -21.59 16.95 -0.04
C LEU A 51 -20.40 17.10 0.91
N ASP A 52 -19.95 16.01 1.54
CA ASP A 52 -18.82 16.01 2.46
C ASP A 52 -17.49 15.73 1.72
N LEU A 53 -16.73 16.79 1.43
CA LEU A 53 -15.40 16.66 0.83
C LEU A 53 -14.34 16.08 1.78
N GLY A 54 -14.63 15.98 3.07
CA GLY A 54 -13.75 15.33 4.05
C GLY A 54 -13.43 13.89 3.66
N LYS A 55 -14.45 13.15 3.19
CA LYS A 55 -14.30 11.76 2.71
C LYS A 55 -13.34 11.62 1.54
N LEU A 56 -13.40 12.55 0.58
CA LEU A 56 -12.47 12.55 -0.54
C LEU A 56 -11.05 12.88 -0.09
N ASN A 57 -10.88 13.80 0.86
CA ASN A 57 -9.56 14.13 1.40
C ASN A 57 -8.95 12.97 2.20
N GLU A 58 -9.76 12.25 2.99
CA GLU A 58 -9.36 11.01 3.67
C GLU A 58 -8.91 9.96 2.66
N PHE A 59 -9.71 9.72 1.61
CA PHE A 59 -9.39 8.80 0.53
C PHE A 59 -8.04 9.13 -0.12
N ILE A 60 -7.84 10.39 -0.51
CA ILE A 60 -6.58 10.86 -1.11
C ILE A 60 -5.41 10.61 -0.14
N HIS A 61 -5.59 10.87 1.15
CA HIS A 61 -4.52 10.70 2.13
C HIS A 61 -4.12 9.23 2.30
N THR A 62 -5.08 8.34 2.46
CA THR A 62 -4.82 6.91 2.62
C THR A 62 -4.09 6.35 1.40
N TRP A 63 -4.56 6.69 0.20
CA TRP A 63 -3.95 6.18 -1.03
C TRP A 63 -2.60 6.81 -1.34
N TRP A 64 -2.33 8.03 -0.90
CA TRP A 64 -1.00 8.61 -0.98
C TRP A 64 0.03 7.83 -0.16
N LEU A 65 -0.33 7.36 1.04
CA LEU A 65 0.54 6.49 1.84
C LEU A 65 0.79 5.13 1.17
N ILE A 66 -0.26 4.53 0.61
CA ILE A 66 -0.16 3.26 -0.13
C ILE A 66 0.70 3.39 -1.37
N ALA A 67 0.56 4.47 -2.13
CA ALA A 67 1.35 4.72 -3.32
C ALA A 67 2.83 4.95 -2.97
N HIS A 68 3.12 5.64 -1.87
CA HIS A 68 4.49 5.75 -1.37
C HIS A 68 5.07 4.37 -1.03
N ASP A 69 4.36 3.54 -0.27
CA ASP A 69 4.74 2.15 0.05
C ASP A 69 4.99 1.31 -1.23
N SER A 70 4.08 1.41 -2.20
CA SER A 70 4.17 0.70 -3.48
C SER A 70 5.38 1.10 -4.34
N MET A 71 5.86 2.34 -4.18
CA MET A 71 7.08 2.81 -4.85
C MET A 71 8.34 2.31 -4.14
N HIS A 72 8.31 2.17 -2.81
CA HIS A 72 9.48 1.75 -2.02
C HIS A 72 9.70 0.24 -2.00
N ASP A 73 8.65 -0.57 -1.90
CA ASP A 73 8.76 -2.04 -1.87
C ASP A 73 7.68 -2.72 -2.73
N ARG A 74 7.82 -2.56 -4.06
CA ARG A 74 6.95 -3.23 -5.03
C ARG A 74 6.90 -4.75 -4.82
N ALA A 75 8.05 -5.38 -4.61
CA ALA A 75 8.14 -6.84 -4.48
C ALA A 75 7.45 -7.33 -3.21
N GLY A 76 7.56 -6.59 -2.10
CA GLY A 76 6.80 -6.85 -0.88
C GLY A 76 5.30 -6.71 -1.08
N ARG A 77 4.87 -5.69 -1.83
CA ARG A 77 3.47 -5.50 -2.20
C ARG A 77 2.91 -6.65 -3.03
N GLU A 78 3.66 -7.13 -4.03
CA GLU A 78 3.29 -8.30 -4.84
C GLU A 78 3.16 -9.56 -3.97
N ARG A 79 4.15 -9.83 -3.12
CA ARG A 79 4.10 -10.96 -2.17
C ARG A 79 2.92 -10.89 -1.21
N MET A 80 2.55 -9.70 -0.76
CA MET A 80 1.37 -9.49 0.09
C MET A 80 0.09 -9.93 -0.63
N TYR A 81 -0.10 -9.54 -1.89
CA TYR A 81 -1.27 -9.95 -2.68
C TYR A 81 -1.30 -11.44 -2.98
N GLU A 82 -0.15 -12.04 -3.32
CA GLU A 82 -0.04 -13.50 -3.49
C GLU A 82 -0.42 -14.25 -2.21
N HIS A 83 0.07 -13.77 -1.07
CA HIS A 83 -0.27 -14.34 0.23
C HIS A 83 -1.77 -14.21 0.53
N ALA A 84 -2.35 -13.03 0.30
CA ALA A 84 -3.78 -12.79 0.49
C ALA A 84 -4.63 -13.71 -0.39
N ALA A 85 -4.26 -13.87 -1.67
CA ALA A 85 -4.94 -14.77 -2.60
C ALA A 85 -4.88 -16.23 -2.13
N ARG A 86 -3.71 -16.69 -1.69
CA ARG A 86 -3.54 -18.04 -1.14
C ARG A 86 -4.41 -18.26 0.11
N VAL A 87 -4.43 -17.27 1.01
CA VAL A 87 -5.26 -17.33 2.22
C VAL A 87 -6.75 -17.39 1.85
N GLN A 88 -7.20 -16.60 0.88
CA GLN A 88 -8.58 -16.65 0.40
C GLN A 88 -8.91 -18.02 -0.20
N GLU A 89 -8.03 -18.59 -1.02
CA GLU A 89 -8.21 -19.92 -1.62
C GLU A 89 -8.32 -21.04 -0.56
N LEU A 90 -7.59 -20.93 0.55
CA LEU A 90 -7.73 -21.84 1.69
C LEU A 90 -9.10 -21.67 2.37
N ALA A 91 -9.49 -20.43 2.63
CA ALA A 91 -10.77 -20.11 3.24
C ALA A 91 -11.97 -20.61 2.40
N ASP A 92 -11.93 -20.40 1.09
CA ASP A 92 -12.99 -20.81 0.15
C ASP A 92 -13.14 -22.34 0.09
N ARG A 93 -12.06 -23.08 0.35
CA ARG A 93 -12.07 -24.55 0.47
C ARG A 93 -12.49 -25.04 1.86
N GLY A 94 -12.92 -24.14 2.74
CA GLY A 94 -13.27 -24.44 4.13
C GLY A 94 -12.08 -24.90 4.98
N GLN A 95 -10.86 -24.69 4.50
CA GLN A 95 -9.65 -25.04 5.22
C GLN A 95 -9.35 -23.93 6.23
N ALA A 96 -8.81 -24.32 7.39
CA ALA A 96 -8.38 -23.35 8.39
C ALA A 96 -7.32 -22.43 7.76
N VAL A 97 -7.64 -21.14 7.69
CA VAL A 97 -6.62 -20.13 7.35
C VAL A 97 -5.52 -20.26 8.40
N PRO A 98 -4.24 -20.38 8.02
CA PRO A 98 -3.12 -20.42 8.96
C PRO A 98 -2.95 -19.07 9.66
N ARG A 99 -3.88 -18.71 10.55
CA ARG A 99 -3.61 -17.82 11.65
C ARG A 99 -3.08 -18.73 12.72
N GLY A 100 -1.76 -18.88 12.69
CA GLY A 100 -1.05 -19.88 13.47
C GLY A 100 -1.51 -19.89 14.92
N ASP A 101 -1.30 -21.05 15.53
CA ASP A 101 -1.59 -21.43 16.91
C ASP A 101 -0.86 -20.56 17.97
N ARG A 102 -0.33 -19.42 17.53
CA ARG A 102 0.56 -18.53 18.24
C ARG A 102 -0.21 -17.38 18.88
N THR A 103 0.07 -17.18 20.16
CA THR A 103 -0.45 -16.11 20.98
C THR A 103 0.21 -14.76 20.63
N TRP A 104 -0.48 -13.65 20.91
CA TRP A 104 0.07 -12.29 20.76
C TRP A 104 1.43 -12.09 21.45
N ARG A 105 1.66 -12.81 22.56
CA ARG A 105 2.91 -12.79 23.30
C ARG A 105 4.09 -13.32 22.47
N GLU A 106 3.87 -14.40 21.72
CA GLU A 106 4.90 -15.01 20.86
C GLU A 106 5.23 -14.09 19.67
N LEU A 107 4.21 -13.43 19.10
CA LEU A 107 4.39 -12.46 18.03
C LEU A 107 5.14 -11.19 18.47
N LEU A 108 4.94 -10.73 19.72
CA LEU A 108 5.63 -9.56 20.27
C LEU A 108 7.07 -9.86 20.67
N ALA A 109 7.34 -11.07 21.21
CA ALA A 109 8.69 -11.50 21.59
C ALA A 109 9.64 -11.60 20.39
N GLU A 110 9.17 -12.08 19.22
CA GLU A 110 9.96 -12.13 17.98
C GLU A 110 10.37 -10.74 17.47
N ARG A 111 9.61 -9.69 17.81
CA ARG A 111 9.91 -8.30 17.41
C ARG A 111 10.80 -7.56 18.41
N GLY A 112 11.33 -8.24 19.41
CA GLY A 112 12.19 -7.63 20.43
C GLY A 112 11.47 -6.66 21.37
N VAL A 113 10.14 -6.67 21.37
CA VAL A 113 9.33 -5.86 22.29
C VAL A 113 9.05 -6.71 23.52
N GLN A 114 9.83 -6.49 24.58
CA GLN A 114 9.51 -7.03 25.91
C GLN A 114 8.45 -6.12 26.55
N ALA A 115 7.36 -6.70 27.02
CA ALA A 115 6.34 -6.02 27.83
C ALA A 115 6.84 -5.78 29.26
#